data_AF-A0A0A1F8W3-F1
#
_entry.id   AF-A0A0A1F8W3-F1
#
_cell.length_a   1.000
_cell.length_b   1.000
_cell.length_c   1.000
_cell.angle_alpha   90.00
_cell.angle_beta   90.00
_cell.angle_gamma   90.00
#
_symmetry.space_group_name_H-M   'P 1'
#
loop_
_entity.id
_entity.type
_entity.pdbx_description
1 polymer ?
#
loop_
_entity_poly.entity_id
_entity_poly.type
_entity_poly.pdbx_seq_one_letter_code
_entity_poly.pdbx_strand_id
1 'polypeptide(L)' 'MSKQRGTFSPEFKQQAANLVADKNYRHIEASRSVGVAESVLRRWGQQLQQERQGITPQSKAMTPDQQRIQDA' A
#
# COMPACT_ATOMS: atom_id res chain seq x y z
N MET A 1 17.61 -20.93 -3.96
CA MET A 1 16.98 -20.36 -2.75
C MET A 1 15.97 -19.32 -3.20
N SER A 2 14.68 -19.64 -3.15
CA SER A 2 13.61 -18.69 -3.44
C SER A 2 13.72 -17.55 -2.43
N LYS A 3 14.15 -16.37 -2.88
CA LYS A 3 14.06 -15.14 -2.10
C LYS A 3 12.58 -15.01 -1.74
N GLN A 4 12.22 -15.37 -0.51
CA GLN A 4 10.90 -15.09 0.04
C GLN A 4 10.74 -13.59 -0.13
N ARG A 5 9.94 -13.20 -1.13
CA ARG A 5 9.64 -11.80 -1.39
C ARG A 5 8.85 -11.39 -0.16
N GLY A 6 9.54 -10.81 0.82
CA GLY A 6 8.97 -10.31 2.06
C GLY A 6 7.78 -9.46 1.67
N THR A 7 6.60 -10.06 1.74
CA THR A 7 5.38 -9.43 1.28
C THR A 7 4.92 -8.66 2.48
N PHE A 8 5.08 -7.33 2.42
CA PHE A 8 4.53 -6.44 3.43
C PHE A 8 3.06 -6.81 3.65
N SER A 9 2.64 -6.90 4.91
CA SER A 9 1.25 -7.20 5.23
C SER A 9 0.34 -6.13 4.61
N PRO A 10 -0.87 -6.51 4.18
CA PRO A 10 -1.84 -5.57 3.63
C PRO A 10 -2.09 -4.40 4.61
N GLU A 11 -2.18 -4.69 5.91
CA GLU A 11 -2.31 -3.71 6.99
C GLU A 11 -1.15 -2.72 7.02
N PHE A 12 0.09 -3.20 6.90
CA PHE A 12 1.28 -2.34 6.87
C PHE A 12 1.28 -1.44 5.63
N LYS A 13 0.92 -1.98 4.46
CA LYS A 13 0.78 -1.20 3.22
C LYS A 13 -0.27 -0.11 3.36
N GLN A 14 -1.41 -0.43 3.96
CA GLN A 14 -2.50 0.51 4.17
C GLN A 14 -2.11 1.61 5.17
N GLN A 15 -1.46 1.27 6.29
CA GLN A 15 -0.95 2.26 7.24
C GLN A 15 0.07 3.20 6.60
N ALA A 16 1.02 2.64 5.84
CA ALA A 16 2.03 3.40 5.13
C ALA A 16 1.43 4.30 4.04
N ALA A 17 0.43 3.82 3.30
CA ALA A 17 -0.31 4.58 2.30
C ALA A 17 -1.18 5.68 2.93
N ASN A 18 -1.84 5.42 4.06
CA ASN A 18 -2.59 6.44 4.80
C ASN A 18 -1.67 7.56 5.31
N LEU A 19 -0.43 7.25 5.72
CA LEU A 19 0.55 8.26 6.14
C LEU A 19 0.85 9.29 5.04
N VAL A 20 1.02 8.85 3.79
CA VAL A 20 1.24 9.75 2.65
C VAL A 20 -0.04 10.37 2.10
N ALA A 21 -1.17 9.64 2.13
CA ALA A 21 -2.43 10.09 1.56
C ALA A 21 -3.20 11.09 2.46
N ASP A 22 -3.19 10.87 3.78
CA ASP A 22 -4.03 11.62 4.72
C ASP A 22 -3.26 12.80 5.35
N LYS A 23 -1.97 12.60 5.66
CA LYS A 23 -1.18 13.61 6.37
C LYS A 23 -0.34 14.52 5.46
N ASN A 24 -0.45 14.39 4.14
CA ASN A 24 0.37 15.10 3.15
C ASN A 24 1.86 15.12 3.52
N TYR A 25 2.34 14.05 4.16
CA TYR A 25 3.71 13.94 4.64
C TYR A 25 4.64 14.00 3.44
N ARG A 26 5.79 14.67 3.59
CA ARG A 26 6.82 14.62 2.54
C ARG A 26 7.16 13.15 2.33
N HIS A 27 7.15 12.71 1.08
CA HIS A 27 7.35 11.31 0.74
C HIS A 27 8.68 10.76 1.33
N ILE A 28 9.68 11.63 1.45
CA ILE A 28 10.97 11.37 2.09
C ILE A 28 10.83 11.08 3.60
N GLU A 29 9.98 11.81 4.32
CA GLU A 29 9.77 11.61 5.75
C GLU A 29 8.95 10.35 6.03
N ALA A 30 7.89 10.12 5.25
CA ALA A 30 7.13 8.88 5.35
C ALA A 30 8.03 7.67 5.03
N SER A 31 8.86 7.77 3.98
CA SER A 31 9.83 6.75 3.61
C SER A 31 10.80 6.41 4.74
N ARG A 32 11.34 7.42 5.43
CA ARG A 32 12.22 7.24 6.59
C ARG A 32 11.47 6.66 7.80
N SER A 33 10.23 7.08 8.03
CA SER A 33 9.42 6.63 9.17
C SER A 33 8.99 5.18 9.06
N VAL A 34 8.63 4.72 7.86
CA VAL A 34 8.18 3.32 7.65
C VAL A 34 9.30 2.42 7.12
N GLY A 35 10.44 2.98 6.71
CA GLY A 35 11.54 2.23 6.10
C GLY A 35 11.22 1.69 4.69
N VAL A 36 10.29 2.32 3.98
CA VAL A 36 9.84 1.90 2.64
C VAL A 36 10.29 2.92 1.61
N ALA A 37 10.77 2.47 0.46
CA ALA A 37 11.17 3.37 -0.63
C ALA A 37 9.99 4.27 -1.07
N GLU A 38 10.28 5.55 -1.32
CA GLU A 38 9.29 6.55 -1.76
C GLU A 38 8.47 6.09 -2.97
N SER A 39 9.10 5.46 -3.96
CA SER A 39 8.42 4.95 -5.15
C SER A 39 7.37 3.88 -4.85
N VAL A 40 7.60 3.09 -3.80
CA VAL A 40 6.66 2.07 -3.31
C VAL A 40 5.51 2.71 -2.56
N LEU A 41 5.80 3.68 -1.69
CA LEU A 41 4.77 4.47 -1.00
C LEU A 41 3.84 5.20 -1.96
N ARG A 42 4.39 5.81 -3.02
CA ARG A 42 3.59 6.49 -4.04
C ARG A 42 2.63 5.53 -4.75
N ARG A 43 3.10 4.32 -5.10
CA ARG A 43 2.26 3.27 -5.68
C ARG A 43 1.17 2.82 -4.72
N TRP A 44 1.50 2.64 -3.43
CA TRP A 44 0.53 2.25 -2.43
C TRP A 44 -0.52 3.33 -2.17
N GLY A 45 -0.12 4.60 -2.13
CA GLY A 45 -1.06 5.73 -2.03
C GLY A 45 -2.02 5.79 -3.22
N GLN A 46 -1.51 5.64 -4.44
CA GLN A 46 -2.36 5.58 -5.65
C GLN A 46 -3.29 4.37 -5.63
N GLN A 47 -2.81 3.20 -5.21
CA GLN A 47 -3.63 2.00 -5.11
C GLN A 47 -4.72 2.16 -4.04
N LEU A 48 -4.39 2.69 -2.86
CA LEU A 48 -5.35 2.97 -1.81
C LEU A 48 -6.44 3.95 -2.26
N GLN A 49 -6.07 4.98 -3.04
CA GLN A 49 -7.04 5.93 -3.58
C GLN A 49 -7.97 5.30 -4.62
N GLN A 50 -7.44 4.43 -5.48
CA GLN A 50 -8.24 3.63 -6.43
C GLN A 50 -9.19 2.67 -5.69
N GLU A 51 -8.69 1.94 -4.69
CA GLU A 51 -9.51 1.05 -3.85
C GLU A 51 -10.64 1.83 -3.15
N ARG A 52 -10.36 3.05 -2.63
CA ARG A 52 -11.38 3.96 -2.06
C ARG A 52 -12.41 4.44 -3.09
N GLN A 53 -12.07 4.47 -4.37
CA GLN A 53 -12.97 4.80 -5.48
C GLN A 53 -13.75 3.57 -5.98
N GLY A 54 -13.57 2.39 -5.36
CA GLY A 54 -14.19 1.14 -5.80
C GLY A 54 -13.50 0.49 -7.00
N ILE A 55 -12.28 0.93 -7.35
CA ILE A 55 -11.48 0.32 -8.41
C ILE A 55 -10.73 -0.86 -7.81
N THR A 56 -11.06 -2.06 -8.28
CA THR A 56 -10.36 -3.29 -7.86
C THR A 56 -8.96 -3.32 -8.45
N PRO A 57 -7.92 -3.42 -7.61
CA PRO A 57 -6.54 -3.43 -8.08
C PRO A 57 -6.23 -4.79 -8.75
N GLN A 58 -5.48 -4.76 -9.85
CA GLN A 58 -4.98 -5.97 -10.52
C GLN A 58 -3.91 -6.71 -9.72
N SER A 59 -3.30 -6.03 -8.74
CA SER A 59 -2.32 -6.61 -7.81
C SER A 59 -2.98 -6.92 -6.49
N LYS A 60 -2.38 -7.83 -5.71
CA LYS A 60 -2.85 -8.24 -4.37
C LYS A 60 -3.23 -6.99 -3.57
N ALA A 61 -4.53 -6.85 -3.32
CA ALA A 61 -5.09 -5.68 -2.66
C ALA A 61 -4.43 -5.41 -1.32
N MET A 62 -4.36 -4.13 -0.97
CA MET A 62 -3.85 -3.69 0.33
C MET A 62 -4.96 -3.47 1.35
N THR A 63 -6.19 -3.17 0.92
CA THR A 63 -7.35 -3.22 1.80
C THR A 63 -7.92 -4.64 1.92
N PRO A 64 -8.37 -5.04 3.13
CA PRO A 64 -8.92 -6.37 3.38
C PRO A 64 -10.20 -6.63 2.58
N ASP A 65 -11.00 -5.60 2.33
CA ASP A 65 -12.22 -5.66 1.52
C ASP A 65 -11.92 -6.06 0.07
N GLN A 66 -10.94 -5.40 -0.56
CA GLN A 66 -10.50 -5.72 -1.92
C GLN A 66 -9.69 -7.02 -2.01
N GLN A 67 -9.09 -7.47 -0.90
CA GLN A 67 -8.37 -8.74 -0.85
C GLN A 67 -9.33 -9.93 -0.84
N ARG A 68 -10.48 -9.80 -0.17
CA ARG A 68 -11.55 -10.81 -0.21
C ARG A 68 -12.13 -10.97 -1.62
N ILE A 69 -12.22 -9.88 -2.39
CA ILE A 69 -12.73 -9.89 -3.77
C ILE A 69 -11.78 -10.61 -4.73
N GLN A 70 -10.47 -10.61 -4.47
CA GLN A 70 -9.47 -11.32 -5.31
C GLN A 70 -9.27 -12.80 -4.95
N ASP A 71 -9.64 -13.20 -3.73
CA ASP A 71 -9.49 -14.58 -3.23
C ASP A 71 -10.74 -15.45 -3.51
N ALA A 72 -11.84 -14.82 -3.97
CA ALA A 72 -13.09 -15.46 -4.38
C ALA A 72 -13.07 -15.82 -5.87
#